data_AF-A0A659UJF4-F1
#
_entry.id   AF-A0A659UJF4-F1
#
_cell.length_a   1.000
_cell.length_b   1.000
_cell.length_c   1.000
_cell.angle_alpha   90.00
_cell.angle_beta   90.00
_cell.angle_gamma   90.00
#
_symmetry.space_group_name_H-M   'P 1'
#
loop_
_entity.id
_entity.type
_entity.pdbx_description
1 polymer ?
#
loop_
_entity_poly.entity_id
_entity_poly.type
_entity_poly.pdbx_seq_one_letter_code
_entity_poly.pdbx_strand_id
1 'polypeptide(L)'
;RYAVRAAWHYAPGFNPAKAASQHAVLAELVAASGAEIEWIEDRADGLSDSVFTHDPSLMTDRGALILSMSKTLRASEPSLHEETYRRLCIPILGREPRRGQG
;
A
#
# COMPACT_ATOMS: atom_id res chain seq x y z
N ARG A 1 4.25 15.29 -3.62
CA ARG A 1 5.31 15.85 -2.73
C ARG A 1 6.05 14.66 -2.13
N TYR A 2 7.39 14.61 -2.20
CA TYR A 2 8.14 13.46 -1.68
C TYR A 2 8.04 13.35 -0.15
N ALA A 3 8.18 12.12 0.35
CA ALA A 3 8.13 11.76 1.76
C ALA A 3 9.08 12.60 2.64
N VAL A 4 8.55 13.19 3.71
CA VAL A 4 9.35 13.90 4.72
C VAL A 4 9.90 12.88 5.72
N ARG A 5 11.21 12.62 5.67
CA ARG A 5 11.94 11.63 6.50
C ARG A 5 11.50 11.59 7.97
N ALA A 6 11.37 12.76 8.60
CA ALA A 6 11.05 12.88 10.03
C ALA A 6 9.62 12.41 10.37
N ALA A 7 8.68 12.55 9.43
CA ALA A 7 7.30 12.13 9.63
C ALA A 7 7.11 10.60 9.55
N TRP A 8 8.06 9.91 8.90
CA TRP A 8 7.98 8.49 8.56
C TRP A 8 9.04 7.62 9.25
N HIS A 9 9.78 8.19 10.20
CA HIS A 9 10.83 7.50 10.97
C HIS A 9 11.91 6.79 10.12
N TYR A 10 12.16 7.25 8.88
CA TYR A 10 13.19 6.62 8.05
C TYR A 10 14.61 6.84 8.59
N ALA A 11 15.47 5.85 8.36
CA ALA A 11 16.87 5.90 8.78
C ALA A 11 17.60 7.14 8.20
N PRO A 12 18.69 7.62 8.84
CA PRO A 12 19.44 8.80 8.39
C PRO A 12 19.89 8.77 6.93
N GLY A 13 20.09 7.58 6.35
CA GLY A 13 20.52 7.39 4.96
C GLY A 13 19.40 7.29 3.91
N PHE A 14 18.13 7.56 4.27
CA PHE A 14 17.02 7.45 3.31
C PHE A 14 17.14 8.49 2.19
N ASN A 15 17.11 8.01 0.94
CA ASN A 15 17.11 8.84 -0.26
C ASN A 15 15.85 8.52 -1.09
N PRO A 16 14.88 9.45 -1.20
CA PRO A 16 13.61 9.20 -1.88
C PRO A 16 13.78 8.98 -3.39
N ALA A 17 14.74 9.65 -4.04
CA ALA A 17 15.00 9.45 -5.45
C ALA A 17 15.59 8.05 -5.72
N LYS A 18 16.47 7.58 -4.84
CA LYS A 18 17.02 6.23 -4.92
C LYS A 18 15.93 5.18 -4.68
N ALA A 19 15.08 5.36 -3.67
CA ALA A 19 13.97 4.46 -3.40
C ALA A 19 13.01 4.36 -4.60
N ALA A 20 12.67 5.49 -5.23
CA ALA A 20 11.84 5.51 -6.44
C ALA A 20 12.49 4.73 -7.60
N SER A 21 13.80 4.92 -7.83
CA SER A 21 14.53 4.19 -8.88
C SER A 21 14.57 2.68 -8.62
N GLN A 22 14.75 2.27 -7.37
CA GLN A 22 14.78 0.85 -6.99
C GLN A 22 13.40 0.20 -7.12
N HIS A 23 12.33 0.94 -6.78
CA HIS A 23 10.96 0.48 -6.96
C HIS A 23 10.61 0.29 -8.45
N ALA A 24 11.02 1.23 -9.32
CA ALA A 24 10.82 1.08 -10.76
C ALA A 24 11.48 -0.19 -11.31
N VAL A 25 12.73 -0.47 -10.92
CA VAL A 25 13.44 -1.69 -11.31
C VAL A 25 12.73 -2.95 -10.78
N LEU A 26 12.23 -2.93 -9.54
CA LEU A 26 11.45 -4.04 -9.00
C LEU A 26 10.18 -4.30 -9.84
N ALA A 27 9.45 -3.25 -10.19
CA ALA A 27 8.25 -3.36 -11.01
C ALA A 27 8.54 -3.94 -12.39
N GLU A 28 9.63 -3.54 -13.02
CA GLU A 28 10.09 -4.12 -14.30
C GLU A 28 10.36 -5.62 -14.17
N LEU A 29 11.03 -6.05 -13.10
CA LEU A 29 11.29 -7.47 -12.84
C LEU A 29 10.01 -8.27 -12.61
N VAL A 30 9.03 -7.71 -11.89
CA VAL A 30 7.72 -8.34 -11.68
C VAL A 30 6.98 -8.47 -13.02
N ALA A 31 6.95 -7.43 -13.84
CA ALA A 31 6.33 -7.48 -15.16
C ALA A 31 7.00 -8.53 -16.06
N ALA A 32 8.33 -8.63 -16.03
CA ALA A 32 9.09 -9.61 -16.80
C ALA A 32 8.78 -11.07 -16.43
N SER A 33 8.19 -11.33 -15.24
CA SER A 33 7.70 -12.66 -14.87
C SER A 33 6.39 -13.06 -15.56
N GLY A 34 5.77 -12.15 -16.32
CA GLY A 34 4.46 -12.33 -16.96
C GLY A 34 3.27 -11.88 -16.09
N ALA A 35 3.55 -11.23 -14.95
CA ALA A 35 2.51 -10.67 -14.09
C ALA A 35 1.97 -9.34 -14.66
N GLU A 36 0.65 -9.17 -14.61
CA GLU A 36 0.02 -7.86 -14.82
C GLU A 36 0.20 -7.01 -13.55
N ILE A 37 0.50 -5.73 -13.74
CA ILE A 37 0.72 -4.79 -12.64
C ILE A 37 -0.43 -3.78 -12.61
N GLU A 38 -1.17 -3.80 -11.50
CA GLU A 38 -2.16 -2.78 -11.19
C GLU A 38 -1.64 -1.84 -10.11
N TRP A 39 -1.74 -0.55 -10.40
CA TRP A 39 -1.28 0.51 -9.51
C TRP A 39 -2.44 1.03 -8.68
N ILE A 40 -2.21 1.20 -7.37
CA ILE A 40 -3.07 2.00 -6.51
C ILE A 40 -2.62 3.45 -6.67
N GLU A 41 -3.50 4.32 -7.16
CA GLU A 41 -3.15 5.72 -7.39
C GLU A 41 -2.83 6.43 -6.08
N ASP A 42 -1.63 7.02 -6.00
CA ASP A 42 -1.27 7.95 -4.94
C ASP A 42 -2.05 9.26 -5.15
N ARG A 43 -3.01 9.54 -4.27
CA ARG A 43 -3.79 10.79 -4.29
C ARG A 43 -3.01 12.00 -3.75
N ALA A 44 -1.68 11.91 -3.64
CA ALA A 44 -0.78 12.93 -3.13
C ALA A 44 -1.07 13.33 -1.67
N ASP A 45 -1.52 12.37 -0.88
CA ASP A 45 -1.83 12.54 0.56
C ASP A 45 -0.57 12.54 1.45
N GLY A 46 0.60 12.25 0.86
CA GLY A 46 1.89 12.24 1.55
C GLY A 46 2.18 10.95 2.29
N LEU A 47 1.40 9.88 2.04
CA LEU A 47 1.59 8.56 2.62
C LEU A 47 2.77 7.83 1.98
N SER A 48 3.96 8.00 2.56
CA SER A 48 5.20 7.35 2.10
C SER A 48 5.23 5.84 2.34
N ASP A 49 4.43 5.33 3.27
CA ASP A 49 4.34 3.90 3.56
C ASP A 49 3.37 3.15 2.61
N SER A 50 2.74 3.85 1.65
CA SER A 50 1.86 3.24 0.63
C SER A 50 2.56 2.27 -0.31
N VAL A 51 3.91 2.28 -0.35
CA VAL A 51 4.72 1.26 -1.03
C VAL A 51 4.60 -0.11 -0.35
N PHE A 52 4.19 -0.17 0.92
CA PHE A 52 3.91 -1.42 1.64
C PHE A 52 2.43 -1.83 1.47
N THR A 53 2.08 -2.23 0.25
CA THR A 53 0.72 -2.65 -0.14
C THR A 53 0.24 -3.94 0.55
N HIS A 54 1.14 -4.67 1.24
CA HIS A 54 0.81 -5.91 1.92
C HIS A 54 0.10 -5.70 3.27
N ASP A 55 0.36 -4.60 3.98
CA ASP A 55 -0.18 -4.41 5.33
C ASP A 55 -1.70 -4.15 5.40
N PRO A 56 -2.33 -3.39 4.47
CA PRO A 56 -3.76 -3.06 4.59
C PRO A 56 -4.70 -4.15 4.05
N SER A 57 -4.19 -5.20 3.40
CA SER A 57 -5.02 -6.29 2.91
C SER A 57 -4.26 -7.58 2.62
N LEU A 58 -4.90 -8.72 2.85
CA LEU A 58 -4.40 -10.04 2.48
C LEU A 58 -5.13 -10.56 1.24
N MET A 59 -4.40 -10.89 0.17
CA MET A 59 -4.95 -11.45 -1.06
C MET A 59 -4.96 -12.99 -1.03
N THR A 60 -6.06 -13.59 -1.48
CA THR A 60 -6.20 -15.05 -1.64
C THR A 60 -6.71 -15.38 -3.05
N ASP A 61 -6.75 -16.67 -3.41
CA ASP A 61 -7.35 -17.17 -4.65
C ASP A 61 -8.86 -16.87 -4.76
N ARG A 62 -9.52 -16.57 -3.63
CA ARG A 62 -10.96 -16.30 -3.53
C ARG A 62 -11.28 -14.81 -3.47
N GLY A 63 -10.27 -13.95 -3.27
CA GLY A 63 -10.45 -12.51 -3.09
C GLY A 63 -9.61 -11.94 -1.94
N ALA A 64 -9.86 -10.67 -1.61
CA ALA A 64 -9.09 -9.92 -0.62
C ALA A 64 -9.79 -9.83 0.74
N LEU A 65 -9.00 -9.86 1.81
CA LEU A 65 -9.39 -9.49 3.18
C LEU A 65 -8.79 -8.13 3.50
N ILE A 66 -9.60 -7.17 3.95
CA ILE A 66 -9.13 -5.84 4.35
C ILE A 66 -8.72 -5.86 5.83
N LEU A 67 -7.48 -5.47 6.13
CA LEU A 67 -6.90 -5.50 7.46
C LEU A 67 -7.05 -4.14 8.17
N SER A 68 -7.05 -4.15 9.51
CA SER A 68 -7.12 -2.92 10.30
C SER A 68 -5.73 -2.37 10.61
N MET A 69 -5.46 -1.14 10.17
CA MET A 69 -4.19 -0.48 10.43
C MET A 69 -4.12 0.06 11.87
N SER A 70 -3.07 -0.31 12.60
CA SER A 70 -2.86 0.10 14.01
C SER A 70 -2.26 1.51 14.17
N LYS A 71 -1.68 2.08 13.11
CA LYS A 71 -1.16 3.45 13.08
C LYS A 71 -2.23 4.41 12.55
N THR A 72 -2.57 5.44 13.33
CA THR A 72 -3.57 6.45 12.95
C THR A 72 -3.26 7.15 11.62
N LEU A 73 -1.98 7.37 11.31
CA LEU A 73 -1.53 7.97 10.06
C LEU A 73 -1.83 7.11 8.81
N ARG A 74 -2.13 5.81 8.97
CA ARG A 74 -2.43 4.85 7.90
C ARG A 74 -3.92 4.46 7.85
N ALA A 75 -4.77 5.16 8.59
CA ALA A 75 -6.18 4.80 8.74
C ALA A 75 -7.01 4.94 7.45
N SER A 76 -6.55 5.74 6.49
CA SER A 76 -7.18 5.93 5.17
C SER A 76 -6.77 4.88 4.13
N GLU A 77 -5.66 4.17 4.32
CA GLU A 77 -5.12 3.20 3.35
C GLU A 77 -6.09 2.05 3.04
N PRO A 78 -6.80 1.43 4.02
CA PRO A 78 -7.74 0.35 3.74
C PRO A 78 -8.84 0.74 2.73
N SER A 79 -9.26 2.01 2.72
CA SER A 79 -10.30 2.50 1.80
C SER A 79 -9.79 2.61 0.35
N LEU A 80 -8.51 2.93 0.15
CA LEU A 80 -7.89 2.96 -1.19
C LEU A 80 -7.77 1.55 -1.78
N HIS A 81 -7.42 0.57 -0.95
CA HIS A 81 -7.40 -0.84 -1.35
C HIS A 81 -8.79 -1.34 -1.73
N GLU A 82 -9.80 -1.00 -0.93
CA GLU A 82 -11.20 -1.36 -1.21
C GLU A 82 -11.71 -0.76 -2.53
N GLU A 83 -11.41 0.51 -2.80
CA GLU A 83 -11.75 1.16 -4.08
C GLU A 83 -11.06 0.46 -5.26
N THR A 84 -9.78 0.14 -5.11
CA THR A 84 -8.99 -0.54 -6.15
C THR A 84 -9.54 -1.94 -6.42
N TYR A 85 -9.80 -2.74 -5.40
CA TYR A 85 -10.34 -4.09 -5.57
C TYR A 85 -11.71 -4.09 -6.21
N ARG A 86 -12.56 -3.10 -5.90
CA ARG A 86 -13.84 -2.92 -6.61
C ARG A 86 -13.64 -2.59 -8.09
N ARG A 87 -12.71 -1.68 -8.42
CA ARG A 87 -12.37 -1.34 -9.81
C ARG A 87 -11.89 -2.57 -10.60
N LEU A 88 -11.13 -3.45 -9.94
CA LEU A 88 -10.59 -4.68 -10.51
C LEU A 88 -11.53 -5.88 -10.43
N CYS A 89 -12.76 -5.70 -9.95
CA CYS A 89 -13.74 -6.77 -9.75
C CYS A 89 -13.24 -7.93 -8.86
N ILE A 90 -12.33 -7.63 -7.92
CA ILE A 90 -11.81 -8.60 -6.94
C ILE A 90 -12.82 -8.72 -5.78
N PRO A 91 -13.29 -9.94 -5.43
CA PRO A 91 -14.18 -10.13 -4.29
C PRO A 91 -13.55 -9.69 -2.98
N ILE A 92 -14.31 -8.98 -2.14
CA ILE A 92 -13.90 -8.64 -0.78
C ILE A 92 -14.56 -9.64 0.18
N LEU A 93 -13.73 -10.47 0.81
CA LEU A 93 -14.18 -11.59 1.65
C LEU A 93 -14.56 -11.16 3.06
N GLY A 94 -14.06 -10.01 3.51
CA GLY A 94 -14.32 -9.50 4.84
C GLY A 94 -13.35 -8.40 5.26
N ARG A 95 -13.60 -7.84 6.44
CA ARG A 95 -12.80 -6.79 7.05
C ARG A 95 -12.49 -7.14 8.50
N GLU A 96 -11.24 -6.98 8.92
CA GLU A 96 -10.90 -7.06 10.33
C GLU A 96 -11.52 -5.87 11.07
N PRO A 97 -12.31 -6.09 12.15
CA PRO A 97 -12.89 -5.01 12.93
C PRO A 97 -11.79 -4.23 13.68
N ARG A 98 -11.81 -2.89 13.53
CA ARG A 98 -10.92 -2.00 14.27
C ARG A 98 -11.16 -2.14 15.77
N ARG A 99 -10.27 -2.81 16.50
CA ARG A 99 -10.27 -2.74 17.96
C ARG A 99 -9.75 -1.36 18.37
N GLY A 100 -10.59 -0.57 19.03
CA GLY A 100 -10.20 0.75 19.50
C GLY A 100 -9.04 0.66 20.48
N GLN A 101 -8.03 1.52 20.31
CA GLN A 101 -7.14 1.86 21.41
C GLN A 101 -7.98 2.66 22.42
N GLY A 102 -8.20 2.08 23.59
CA GLY A 102 -8.69 2.80 24.76
C GLY A 102 -7.59 3.63 25.39
#